data_AF-A0A973FJA4-F1
#
_entry.id   AF-A0A973FJA4-F1
#
_cell.length_a   1.000
_cell.length_b   1.000
_cell.length_c   1.000
_cell.angle_alpha   90.00
_cell.angle_beta   90.00
_cell.angle_gamma   90.00
#
_symmetry.space_group_name_H-M   'P 1'
#
loop_
_entity.id
_entity.type
_entity.pdbx_description
1 polymer ?
#
loop_
_entity_poly.entity_id
_entity_poly.type
_entity_poly.pdbx_seq_one_letter_code
_entity_poly.pdbx_strand_id
1 'polypeptide(L)'
;KDTKGLSEKDRISILRNLGNRPALLYMPGHIMIHLGVIDGKAYAIHSAWALRESQILGERTVMAGRVVVSDITRGSGARGSLLKRVTAITPLD
;
A
#
# COMPACT_ATOMS: atom_id res chain seq x y z
N LYS A 1 6.46 -9.13 -10.08
CA LYS A 1 6.53 -10.23 -9.09
C LYS A 1 5.14 -10.46 -8.52
N ASP A 2 4.58 -11.67 -8.66
CA ASP A 2 3.34 -12.06 -7.99
C ASP A 2 3.58 -12.10 -6.48
N THR A 3 2.70 -11.47 -5.71
CA THR A 3 2.77 -11.38 -4.25
C THR A 3 1.50 -11.89 -3.58
N LYS A 4 0.64 -12.60 -4.31
CA LYS A 4 -0.50 -13.34 -3.72
C LYS A 4 0.03 -14.37 -2.71
N GLY A 5 -0.64 -14.49 -1.57
CA GLY A 5 -0.26 -15.41 -0.50
C GLY A 5 0.94 -15.01 0.36
N LEU A 6 1.73 -14.00 -0.03
CA LEU A 6 2.84 -13.52 0.79
C LEU A 6 2.35 -12.80 2.06
N SER A 7 3.15 -12.85 3.12
CA SER A 7 2.90 -12.05 4.32
C SER A 7 3.17 -10.57 4.04
N GLU A 8 2.60 -9.68 4.86
CA GLU A 8 2.89 -8.24 4.74
C GLU A 8 4.38 -7.94 5.00
N LYS A 9 5.00 -8.66 5.93
CA LYS A 9 6.45 -8.58 6.21
C LYS A 9 7.29 -8.92 4.98
N ASP A 10 6.91 -9.95 4.23
CA ASP A 10 7.62 -10.33 2.99
C ASP A 10 7.45 -9.27 1.90
N ARG A 11 6.26 -8.67 1.78
CA ARG A 11 6.03 -7.53 0.87
C ARG A 11 6.90 -6.35 1.24
N ILE A 12 7.00 -5.98 2.53
CA ILE A 12 7.88 -4.91 2.99
C ILE A 12 9.35 -5.22 2.69
N SER A 13 9.79 -6.47 2.89
CA SER A 13 11.15 -6.91 2.58
C SER A 13 11.46 -6.76 1.08
N ILE A 14 10.52 -7.16 0.21
CA ILE A 14 10.64 -6.95 -1.24
C ILE A 14 10.80 -5.46 -1.56
N LEU A 15 9.95 -4.60 -1.00
CA LEU A 15 9.99 -3.15 -1.25
C LEU A 15 11.30 -2.52 -0.76
N ARG A 16 11.80 -2.92 0.41
CA ARG A 16 13.11 -2.46 0.92
C ARG A 16 14.26 -2.86 0.00
N ASN A 17 14.22 -4.07 -0.55
CA ASN A 17 15.26 -4.57 -1.45
C ASN A 17 15.28 -3.86 -2.82
N LEU A 18 14.25 -3.07 -3.15
CA LEU A 18 14.27 -2.21 -4.33
C LEU A 18 15.13 -0.96 -4.14
N GLY A 19 15.53 -0.63 -2.90
CA GLY A 19 16.27 0.60 -2.61
C GLY A 19 15.48 1.83 -3.05
N ASN A 20 16.08 2.66 -3.91
CA ASN A 20 15.45 3.87 -4.45
C ASN A 20 14.65 3.61 -5.75
N ARG A 21 14.53 2.35 -6.18
CA ARG A 21 13.85 2.01 -7.42
C ARG A 21 12.32 2.11 -7.25
N PRO A 22 11.61 2.89 -8.08
CA PRO A 22 10.15 2.94 -8.02
C PRO A 22 9.54 1.61 -8.46
N ALA A 23 8.34 1.32 -7.97
CA ALA A 23 7.59 0.13 -8.37
C ALA A 23 6.10 0.41 -8.45
N LEU A 24 5.43 -0.22 -9.42
CA LEU A 24 3.99 -0.29 -9.46
C LEU A 24 3.51 -1.35 -8.46
N LEU A 25 2.53 -0.97 -7.66
CA LEU A 25 1.83 -1.83 -6.72
C LEU A 25 0.41 -2.02 -7.23
N TYR A 26 0.08 -3.25 -7.59
CA TYR A 26 -1.24 -3.58 -8.14
C TYR A 26 -2.06 -4.40 -7.14
N MET A 27 -3.32 -3.99 -6.98
CA MET A 27 -4.39 -4.82 -6.42
C MET A 27 -5.62 -4.74 -7.34
N PRO A 28 -6.53 -5.73 -7.32
CA PRO A 28 -7.74 -5.65 -8.12
C PRO A 28 -8.49 -4.32 -7.93
N GLY A 29 -8.66 -3.57 -9.02
CA GLY A 29 -9.35 -2.29 -9.05
C GLY A 29 -8.52 -1.06 -8.64
N HIS A 30 -7.21 -1.20 -8.37
CA HIS A 30 -6.38 -0.06 -7.96
C HIS A 30 -4.90 -0.25 -8.26
N ILE A 31 -4.23 0.83 -8.64
CA ILE A 31 -2.77 0.87 -8.86
C ILE A 31 -2.15 2.02 -8.09
N MET A 32 -0.94 1.80 -7.58
CA MET A 32 -0.18 2.78 -6.79
C MET A 32 1.29 2.75 -7.22
N ILE A 33 2.01 3.84 -6.99
CA ILE A 33 3.46 3.91 -7.20
C ILE A 33 4.14 3.94 -5.83
N HIS A 34 5.01 2.98 -5.57
CA HIS A 34 5.84 2.91 -4.37
C HIS A 34 6.83 4.06 -4.31
N LEU A 35 6.92 4.72 -3.15
CA LEU A 35 7.85 5.82 -2.91
C LEU A 35 9.00 5.48 -1.94
N GLY A 36 8.88 4.39 -1.20
CA GLY A 36 9.87 3.97 -0.21
C GLY A 36 9.28 3.40 1.07
N VAL A 37 10.16 2.94 1.94
CA VAL A 37 9.83 2.40 3.27
C VAL A 37 10.53 3.23 4.33
N ILE A 38 9.77 3.85 5.23
CA ILE A 38 10.26 4.68 6.34
C ILE A 38 9.73 4.08 7.64
N ASP A 39 10.60 3.79 8.61
CA ASP A 39 10.24 3.18 9.91
C ASP A 39 9.36 1.91 9.80
N GLY A 40 9.63 1.09 8.78
CA GLY A 40 8.86 -0.14 8.53
C GLY A 40 7.53 0.07 7.80
N LYS A 41 7.16 1.31 7.48
CA LYS A 41 5.92 1.66 6.78
C LYS A 41 6.21 1.92 5.32
N ALA A 42 5.48 1.24 4.44
CA ALA A 42 5.55 1.47 3.00
C ALA A 42 4.63 2.65 2.62
N TYR A 43 5.17 3.56 1.81
CA TYR A 43 4.42 4.70 1.28
C TYR A 43 4.20 4.55 -0.22
N ALA A 44 3.06 5.04 -0.69
CA ALA A 44 2.73 5.08 -2.11
C ALA A 44 1.94 6.34 -2.48
N ILE A 45 2.13 6.80 -3.72
CA ILE A 45 1.30 7.82 -4.36
C ILE A 45 0.25 7.16 -5.25
N HIS A 46 -1.00 7.62 -5.16
CA HIS A 46 -2.12 7.11 -5.96
C HIS A 46 -3.32 8.05 -5.94
N SER A 47 -4.20 7.92 -6.94
CA SER A 47 -5.50 8.60 -6.97
C SER A 47 -6.51 7.83 -6.12
N ALA A 48 -6.74 8.27 -4.89
CA ALA A 48 -7.62 7.58 -3.95
C ALA A 48 -9.06 8.09 -4.06
N TRP A 49 -10.02 7.18 -4.22
CA TRP A 49 -11.44 7.49 -4.01
C TRP A 49 -11.73 7.73 -2.54
N ALA A 50 -11.33 6.78 -1.69
CA ALA A 50 -11.53 6.81 -0.26
C ALA A 50 -10.34 6.19 0.47
N LEU A 51 -10.00 6.75 1.63
CA LEU A 51 -9.03 6.24 2.58
C LEU A 51 -9.78 5.73 3.81
N ARG A 52 -9.36 4.58 4.34
CA ARG A 52 -9.89 4.08 5.61
C ARG A 52 -8.88 4.38 6.71
N GLU A 53 -9.33 5.14 7.70
CA GLU A 53 -8.54 5.49 8.87
C GLU A 53 -9.03 4.69 10.07
N SER A 54 -8.12 3.96 10.69
CA SER A 54 -8.33 3.35 12.00
C SER A 54 -8.44 4.44 13.06
N GLN A 55 -9.53 4.45 13.82
CA GLN A 55 -9.69 5.30 15.00
C GLN A 55 -9.70 4.43 16.27
N ILE A 56 -9.60 5.08 17.43
CA ILE A 56 -9.68 4.39 18.75
C ILE A 56 -10.99 3.61 18.87
N LEU A 57 -12.09 4.15 18.31
CA LEU A 57 -13.39 3.51 18.21
C LEU A 57 -13.80 3.38 16.74
N GLY A 58 -13.44 2.25 16.13
CA GLY A 58 -13.92 1.86 14.80
C GLY A 58 -13.10 2.39 13.62
N GLU A 59 -13.72 2.35 12.45
CA GLU A 59 -13.12 2.79 11.19
C GLU A 59 -13.87 4.01 10.66
N ARG A 60 -13.13 5.02 10.21
CA ARG A 60 -13.69 6.14 9.44
C ARG A 60 -13.26 6.01 7.99
N THR A 61 -14.23 6.09 7.08
CA THR A 61 -13.93 6.26 5.65
C THR A 61 -13.87 7.75 5.33
N VAL A 62 -12.70 8.22 4.89
CA VAL A 62 -12.48 9.59 4.42
C VAL A 62 -12.51 9.55 2.90
N MET A 63 -13.47 10.26 2.30
CA MET A 63 -13.51 10.46 0.86
C MET A 63 -12.36 11.37 0.47
N ALA A 64 -11.42 10.85 -0.30
CA ALA A 64 -10.26 11.60 -0.74
C ALA A 64 -10.56 12.30 -2.08
N GLY A 65 -11.02 11.55 -3.09
CA GLY A 65 -11.33 12.06 -4.42
C GLY A 65 -10.16 12.77 -5.11
N ARG A 66 -8.91 12.43 -4.73
CA ARG A 66 -7.69 13.15 -5.16
C ARG A 66 -6.46 12.26 -5.09
N VAL A 67 -5.36 12.76 -5.66
CA VAL A 67 -4.05 12.16 -5.50
C VAL A 67 -3.56 12.36 -4.08
N VAL A 68 -3.08 11.29 -3.45
CA VAL A 68 -2.56 11.28 -2.09
C VAL A 68 -1.25 10.52 -2.03
N VAL A 69 -0.40 10.91 -1.07
CA VAL A 69 0.68 10.08 -0.56
C VAL A 69 0.21 9.49 0.76
N SER A 70 0.16 8.16 0.87
CA SER A 70 -0.38 7.50 2.05
C SER A 70 0.50 6.34 2.51
N ASP A 71 0.53 6.11 3.82
CA ASP A 71 1.02 4.87 4.42
C ASP A 71 0.08 3.72 4.06
N ILE A 72 0.56 2.78 3.24
CA ILE A 72 -0.22 1.64 2.76
C ILE A 72 -0.13 0.42 3.69
N THR A 73 0.67 0.48 4.75
CA THR A 73 0.69 -0.52 5.83
C THR A 73 -0.43 -0.29 6.85
N ARG A 74 -1.07 0.89 6.80
CA ARG A 74 -2.23 1.23 7.63
C ARG A 74 -3.53 0.72 7.05
N GLY A 75 -4.50 0.53 7.94
CA GLY A 75 -5.83 0.00 7.65
C GLY A 75 -6.12 -1.23 8.51
N SER A 76 -6.85 -1.02 9.61
CA SER A 76 -7.45 -2.10 10.38
C SER A 76 -8.87 -2.28 9.92
N GLY A 77 -9.23 -3.49 9.49
CA GLY A 77 -10.57 -3.83 9.05
C GLY A 77 -10.59 -5.20 8.39
N ALA A 78 -11.78 -5.71 8.03
CA ALA A 78 -11.91 -7.06 7.47
C ALA A 78 -11.02 -7.31 6.24
N ARG A 79 -10.73 -6.26 5.46
CA ARG A 79 -9.85 -6.33 4.28
C ARG A 79 -8.36 -6.06 4.58
N GLY A 80 -8.04 -5.56 5.76
CA GLY A 80 -6.69 -5.15 6.18
C GLY A 80 -6.13 -3.95 5.41
N SER A 81 -4.82 -3.75 5.52
CA SER A 81 -4.06 -2.67 4.90
C SER A 81 -4.13 -2.72 3.37
N LEU A 82 -3.80 -1.61 2.70
CA LEU A 82 -3.65 -1.59 1.24
C LEU A 82 -2.52 -2.53 0.80
N LEU A 83 -1.41 -2.58 1.54
CA LEU A 83 -0.27 -3.44 1.24
C LEU A 83 -0.64 -4.93 1.30
N LYS A 84 -1.46 -5.34 2.27
CA LYS A 84 -1.97 -6.72 2.36
C LYS A 84 -2.71 -7.15 1.09
N ARG A 85 -3.37 -6.20 0.43
CA ARG A 85 -4.19 -6.44 -0.76
C ARG A 85 -3.39 -6.40 -2.05
N VAL A 86 -2.13 -5.97 -2.02
CA VAL A 86 -1.25 -5.95 -3.20
C VAL A 86 -0.97 -7.38 -3.67
N THR A 87 -1.39 -7.65 -4.90
CA THR A 87 -1.23 -8.95 -5.57
C THR A 87 -0.05 -8.97 -6.51
N ALA A 88 0.49 -7.82 -6.92
CA ALA A 88 1.71 -7.77 -7.71
C ALA A 88 2.54 -6.51 -7.42
N ILE A 89 3.86 -6.69 -7.39
CA ILE A 89 4.86 -5.63 -7.32
C ILE A 89 5.70 -5.68 -8.59
N THR A 90 5.72 -4.60 -9.36
CA THR A 90 6.47 -4.48 -10.62
C THR A 90 7.47 -3.34 -10.51
N PRO A 91 8.76 -3.62 -10.28
CA PRO A 91 9.81 -2.60 -10.32
C PRO A 91 9.85 -1.94 -11.70
N LEU A 92 10.01 -0.63 -11.73
CA LEU A 92 10.19 0.16 -12.95
C LEU A 92 11.69 0.35 -13.18
N ASP A 93 12.15 0.01 -14.38
CA ASP A 93 13.53 0.19 -14.87
C ASP A 93 13.88 1.65 -15.19
#